data_AF-A0A1F9ZHE5-F1
#
_entry.id   AF-A0A1F9ZHE5-F1
#
_cell.length_a   1.000
_cell.length_b   1.000
_cell.length_c   1.000
_cell.angle_alpha   90.00
_cell.angle_beta   90.00
_cell.angle_gamma   90.00
#
_symmetry.space_group_name_H-M   'P 1'
#
loop_
_entity.id
_entity.type
_entity.pdbx_description
1 polymer ?
#
loop_
_entity_poly.entity_id
_entity_poly.type
_entity_poly.pdbx_seq_one_letter_code
_entity_poly.pdbx_strand_id
1 'polypeptide(L)'
;MRFRFVLDGAAYSRHKDALKGILRRHGLSFKGTRETFVWSSRTESVTAVYERDEARDVTLRAELVWQSRKKTPLLNELKEWVWSVGGRGGEAEEAAPDAKASDAVERELAVWDAVHKPDAERLRAAGRPEAWIERDVRAWRRKRAEKKREIAGRAGPG
;
A
#
# COMPACT_ATOMS: atom_id res chain seq x y z
N MET A 1 10.25 -13.06 5.60
CA MET A 1 9.16 -13.34 4.63
C MET A 1 7.93 -12.56 5.06
N ARG A 2 7.21 -12.01 4.08
CA ARG A 2 5.98 -11.25 4.30
C ARG A 2 4.93 -11.74 3.32
N PHE A 3 3.71 -11.97 3.78
CA PHE A 3 2.56 -12.31 2.95
C PHE A 3 1.47 -11.27 3.16
N ARG A 4 0.87 -10.85 2.06
CA ARG A 4 -0.21 -9.87 2.07
C ARG A 4 -1.49 -10.53 1.59
N PHE A 5 -2.54 -10.34 2.35
CA PHE A 5 -3.88 -10.82 2.08
C PHE A 5 -4.82 -9.64 2.01
N VAL A 6 -5.67 -9.64 0.99
CA VAL A 6 -6.63 -8.58 0.70
C VAL A 6 -8.01 -9.19 0.70
N LEU A 7 -8.90 -8.56 1.46
CA LEU A 7 -10.25 -9.00 1.72
C LEU A 7 -11.20 -7.81 1.53
N ASP A 8 -12.40 -8.10 1.06
CA ASP A 8 -13.50 -7.14 1.13
C ASP A 8 -13.85 -6.83 2.59
N GLY A 9 -14.15 -5.57 2.90
CA GLY A 9 -14.41 -5.14 4.28
C GLY A 9 -15.66 -5.79 4.91
N ALA A 10 -16.68 -6.10 4.11
CA ALA A 10 -17.88 -6.79 4.57
C ALA A 10 -17.63 -8.30 4.75
N ALA A 11 -16.80 -8.90 3.90
CA ALA A 11 -16.35 -10.29 4.08
C ALA A 11 -15.51 -10.42 5.36
N TYR A 12 -14.53 -9.52 5.56
CA TYR A 12 -13.72 -9.49 6.77
C TYR A 12 -14.58 -9.35 8.02
N SER A 13 -15.50 -8.39 8.05
CA SER A 13 -16.32 -8.10 9.23
C SER A 13 -17.19 -9.28 9.65
N ARG A 14 -17.69 -10.07 8.69
CA ARG A 14 -18.46 -11.30 8.93
C ARG A 14 -17.62 -12.45 9.47
N HIS A 15 -16.35 -12.53 9.08
CA HIS A 15 -15.46 -13.66 9.41
C HIS A 15 -14.34 -13.31 10.41
N LYS A 16 -14.35 -12.11 11.00
CA LYS A 16 -13.30 -11.62 11.92
C LYS A 16 -13.11 -12.50 13.15
N ASP A 17 -14.17 -13.12 13.66
CA ASP A 17 -14.10 -13.97 14.85
C ASP A 17 -13.42 -15.32 14.54
N ALA A 18 -13.61 -15.84 13.33
CA ALA A 18 -12.85 -17.00 12.85
C ALA A 18 -11.35 -16.68 12.74
N LEU A 19 -10.99 -15.51 12.21
CA LEU A 19 -9.60 -15.04 12.18
C LEU A 19 -9.00 -14.96 13.58
N LYS A 20 -9.69 -14.34 14.54
CA LYS A 20 -9.22 -14.28 15.94
C LYS A 20 -9.03 -15.68 16.53
N GLY A 21 -9.91 -16.63 16.20
CA GLY A 21 -9.77 -18.04 16.58
C GLY A 21 -8.50 -18.69 16.03
N ILE A 22 -8.16 -18.45 14.77
CA ILE A 22 -6.90 -18.90 14.15
C ILE A 22 -5.71 -18.29 14.91
N LEU A 23 -5.68 -16.96 15.04
CA LEU A 23 -4.55 -16.26 15.70
C LEU A 23 -4.32 -16.74 17.14
N ARG A 24 -5.40 -16.97 17.90
CA ARG A 24 -5.33 -17.46 19.27
C ARG A 24 -4.83 -18.91 19.34
N ARG A 25 -5.24 -19.79 18.40
CA ARG A 25 -4.74 -21.18 18.34
C ARG A 25 -3.24 -21.25 18.09
N HIS A 26 -2.70 -20.30 17.32
CA HIS A 26 -1.26 -20.18 17.07
C HIS A 26 -0.50 -19.39 18.14
N GLY A 27 -1.17 -18.98 19.23
CA GLY A 27 -0.53 -18.29 20.35
C GLY A 27 -0.15 -16.84 20.05
N LEU A 28 -0.73 -16.22 19.03
CA LEU A 28 -0.51 -14.80 18.77
C LEU A 28 -1.34 -13.98 19.74
N SER A 29 -0.67 -13.08 20.45
CA SER A 29 -1.30 -12.15 21.36
C SER A 29 -1.55 -10.83 20.66
N PHE A 30 -2.69 -10.20 20.94
CA PHE A 30 -2.94 -8.84 20.47
C PHE A 30 -1.97 -7.87 21.15
N LYS A 31 -1.24 -7.11 20.34
CA LYS A 31 -0.27 -6.07 20.74
C LYS A 31 -0.53 -4.73 20.06
N GLY A 32 -1.62 -4.64 19.29
CA GLY A 32 -1.99 -3.46 18.53
C GLY A 32 -2.59 -2.33 19.37
N THR A 33 -2.77 -1.19 18.72
CA THR A 33 -3.55 -0.04 19.20
C THR A 33 -4.89 0.03 18.48
N ARG A 34 -5.71 1.03 18.81
CA ARG A 34 -7.03 1.25 18.20
C ARG A 34 -6.94 1.57 16.69
N GLU A 35 -5.78 2.03 16.24
CA GLU A 35 -5.49 2.39 14.84
C GLU A 35 -4.71 1.28 14.13
N THR A 36 -3.81 0.57 14.83
CA THR A 36 -2.97 -0.47 14.26
C THR A 36 -3.23 -1.81 14.91
N PHE A 37 -3.87 -2.73 14.19
CA PHE A 37 -4.26 -4.02 14.73
C PHE A 37 -3.15 -5.05 14.53
N VAL A 38 -2.29 -5.21 15.52
CA VAL A 38 -1.15 -6.13 15.47
C VAL A 38 -1.37 -7.30 16.41
N TRP A 39 -1.17 -8.51 15.90
CA TRP A 39 -1.02 -9.72 16.69
C TRP A 39 0.39 -10.25 16.50
N SER A 40 1.08 -10.57 17.60
CA SER A 40 2.44 -11.09 17.50
C SER A 40 2.70 -12.22 18.49
N SER A 41 3.60 -13.10 18.08
CA SER A 41 4.23 -14.12 18.91
C SER A 41 5.75 -13.91 18.92
N ARG A 42 6.51 -14.85 19.47
CA ARG A 42 7.98 -14.79 19.48
C ARG A 42 8.61 -14.92 18.08
N THR A 43 7.89 -15.48 17.11
CA THR A 43 8.45 -15.89 15.81
C THR A 43 7.72 -15.29 14.61
N GLU A 44 6.50 -14.81 14.79
CA GLU A 44 5.68 -14.29 13.71
C GLU A 44 4.71 -13.20 14.19
N SER A 45 4.31 -12.34 13.26
CA SER A 45 3.35 -11.28 13.48
C SER A 45 2.33 -11.22 12.35
N VAL A 46 1.13 -10.79 12.69
CA VAL A 46 0.04 -10.51 11.77
C VAL A 46 -0.44 -9.09 12.05
N THR A 47 -0.39 -8.23 11.05
CA THR A 47 -0.88 -6.85 11.12
C THR A 47 -2.10 -6.73 10.22
N ALA A 48 -3.22 -6.25 10.77
CA ALA A 48 -4.39 -5.89 10.01
C ALA A 48 -4.47 -4.37 9.80
N VAL A 49 -4.69 -3.98 8.56
CA VAL A 49 -4.91 -2.60 8.13
C VAL A 49 -6.28 -2.55 7.48
N TYR A 50 -7.12 -1.61 7.92
CA TYR A 50 -8.44 -1.43 7.36
C TYR A 50 -8.50 -0.13 6.56
N GLU A 51 -9.12 -0.20 5.40
CA GLU A 51 -9.54 0.97 4.65
C GLU A 51 -11.00 1.23 5.01
N ARG A 52 -11.24 2.37 5.65
CA ARG A 52 -12.58 2.83 6.04
C ARG A 52 -12.90 4.09 5.25
N ASP A 53 -14.14 4.17 4.78
CA ASP A 53 -14.72 5.39 4.26
C ASP A 53 -15.29 6.17 5.44
N GLU A 54 -14.62 7.24 5.87
CA GLU A 54 -15.06 8.06 7.01
C GLU A 54 -16.38 8.79 6.72
N ALA A 55 -16.71 9.06 5.45
CA ALA A 55 -17.97 9.72 5.09
C ALA A 55 -19.18 8.79 5.20
N ARG A 56 -18.95 7.48 5.11
CA ARG A 56 -20.01 6.45 5.16
C ARG A 56 -19.91 5.51 6.37
N ASP A 57 -18.89 5.69 7.21
CA ASP A 57 -18.53 4.81 8.35
C ASP A 57 -18.47 3.31 7.98
N VAL A 58 -18.10 2.99 6.74
CA VAL A 58 -18.01 1.60 6.26
C VAL A 58 -16.55 1.19 6.06
N THR A 59 -16.23 -0.05 6.44
CA THR A 59 -14.97 -0.68 6.05
C THR A 59 -15.08 -1.14 4.60
N LEU A 60 -14.35 -0.48 3.70
CA LEU A 60 -14.31 -0.83 2.28
C LEU A 60 -13.46 -2.07 2.05
N ARG A 61 -12.31 -2.15 2.72
CA ARG A 61 -11.31 -3.19 2.48
C ARG A 61 -10.55 -3.52 3.75
N ALA A 62 -10.24 -4.79 3.93
CA ALA A 62 -9.37 -5.26 5.00
C ALA A 62 -8.13 -5.90 4.39
N GLU A 63 -6.97 -5.53 4.92
CA GLU A 63 -5.70 -6.06 4.49
C GLU A 63 -4.99 -6.70 5.69
N LEU A 64 -4.56 -7.95 5.52
CA LEU A 64 -3.80 -8.66 6.54
C LEU A 64 -2.39 -8.89 6.02
N VAL A 65 -1.41 -8.57 6.86
CA VAL A 65 -0.01 -8.72 6.59
C VAL A 65 0.55 -9.71 7.58
N TRP A 66 0.88 -10.91 7.13
CA TRP A 66 1.62 -11.88 7.93
C TRP A 66 3.13 -11.70 7.70
N GLN A 67 3.91 -11.80 8.76
CA GLN A 67 5.36 -11.67 8.73
C GLN A 67 6.01 -12.70 9.63
N SER A 68 6.98 -13.43 9.10
CA SER A 68 7.84 -14.31 9.89
C SER A 68 9.20 -14.52 9.21
N ARG A 69 10.14 -15.07 9.97
CA ARG A 69 11.45 -15.49 9.47
C ARG A 69 11.36 -16.79 8.64
N LYS A 70 10.34 -17.63 8.85
CA LYS A 70 10.16 -18.92 8.16
C LYS A 70 8.69 -19.12 7.81
N LYS A 71 8.37 -19.96 6.81
CA LYS A 71 6.98 -20.37 6.55
C LYS A 71 6.45 -21.17 7.74
N THR A 72 5.39 -20.70 8.37
CA THR A 72 4.77 -21.34 9.54
C THR A 72 3.42 -21.96 9.17
N PRO A 73 2.90 -22.90 9.98
CA PRO A 73 1.56 -23.45 9.78
C PRO A 73 0.46 -22.37 9.77
N LEU A 74 0.63 -21.30 10.55
CA LEU A 74 -0.27 -20.15 10.56
C LEU A 74 -0.43 -19.54 9.17
N LEU A 75 0.65 -19.43 8.39
CA LEU A 75 0.58 -18.86 7.04
C LEU A 75 -0.36 -19.67 6.12
N ASN A 76 -0.31 -21.00 6.21
CA ASN A 76 -1.17 -21.85 5.38
C ASN A 76 -2.63 -21.73 5.81
N GLU A 77 -2.89 -21.73 7.12
CA GLU A 77 -4.24 -21.60 7.64
C GLU A 77 -4.83 -20.20 7.35
N LEU A 78 -4.01 -19.15 7.36
CA LEU A 78 -4.40 -17.81 6.91
C LEU A 78 -4.72 -17.79 5.41
N LYS A 79 -3.93 -18.47 4.57
CA LYS A 79 -4.21 -18.58 3.12
C LYS A 79 -5.55 -19.27 2.88
N GLU A 80 -5.76 -20.43 3.50
CA GLU A 80 -7.00 -21.19 3.35
C GLU A 80 -8.21 -20.40 3.83
N TRP A 81 -8.10 -19.74 4.99
CA TRP A 81 -9.16 -18.87 5.49
C TRP A 81 -9.44 -17.71 4.54
N VAL A 82 -8.41 -17.00 4.06
CA VAL A 82 -8.56 -15.88 3.11
C VAL A 82 -9.22 -16.34 1.81
N TRP A 83 -8.81 -17.47 1.25
CA TRP A 83 -9.45 -18.03 0.05
C TRP A 83 -10.89 -18.47 0.32
N SER A 84 -11.16 -19.06 1.48
CA SER A 84 -12.51 -19.49 1.87
C SER A 84 -13.50 -18.33 1.93
N VAL A 85 -13.05 -17.16 2.38
CA VAL A 85 -13.90 -15.94 2.46
C VAL A 85 -13.89 -15.11 1.17
N GLY A 86 -13.28 -15.61 0.09
CA GLY A 86 -13.23 -14.94 -1.22
C GLY A 86 -12.18 -13.83 -1.33
N GLY A 87 -11.24 -13.76 -0.39
CA GLY A 87 -10.09 -12.88 -0.46
C GLY A 87 -8.98 -13.40 -1.37
N ARG A 88 -7.99 -12.54 -1.64
CA ARG A 88 -6.80 -12.87 -2.43
C ARG A 88 -5.55 -12.60 -1.62
N GLY A 89 -4.56 -13.47 -1.72
CA GLY A 89 -3.29 -13.31 -1.02
C GLY A 89 -2.09 -13.75 -1.86
N GLY A 90 -0.97 -13.06 -1.67
CA GLY A 90 0.29 -13.31 -2.38
C GLY A 90 1.50 -13.15 -1.46
N GLU A 91 2.60 -13.79 -1.84
CA GLU A 91 3.91 -13.51 -1.21
C GLU A 91 4.27 -12.07 -1.57
N ALA A 92 4.39 -11.22 -0.55
CA ALA A 92 4.85 -9.86 -0.76
C ALA A 92 6.38 -9.93 -0.82
N GLU A 93 6.90 -10.24 -2.01
CA GLU A 93 8.28 -9.91 -2.37
C GLU A 93 8.42 -8.39 -2.19
N GLU A 94 9.38 -7.94 -1.38
CA GLU A 94 9.56 -6.58 -0.85
C GLU A 94 8.84 -5.45 -1.61
N ALA A 95 7.52 -5.36 -1.45
CA ALA A 95 6.77 -4.21 -1.92
C ALA A 95 6.88 -3.16 -0.80
N ALA A 96 7.65 -2.13 -1.16
CA ALA A 96 8.00 -0.92 -0.43
C ALA A 96 6.96 -0.39 0.57
N PRO A 97 7.40 0.39 1.59
CA PRO A 97 6.49 1.08 2.51
C PRO A 97 5.39 1.84 1.75
N ASP A 98 4.17 1.66 2.24
CA ASP A 98 2.97 2.43 1.96
C ASP A 98 2.58 2.62 0.49
N ALA A 99 1.95 1.61 -0.10
CA ALA A 99 1.22 1.75 -1.36
C ALA A 99 0.20 2.92 -1.35
N LYS A 100 -0.34 3.31 -0.18
CA LYS A 100 -1.20 4.49 -0.05
C LYS A 100 -0.44 5.82 -0.04
N ALA A 101 0.72 5.87 0.63
CA ALA A 101 1.60 7.03 0.54
C ALA A 101 2.17 7.17 -0.87
N SER A 102 2.49 6.05 -1.54
CA SER A 102 2.85 6.05 -2.97
C SER A 102 1.70 6.56 -3.83
N ASP A 103 0.46 6.09 -3.62
CA ASP A 103 -0.69 6.56 -4.38
C ASP A 103 -0.96 8.06 -4.17
N ALA A 104 -0.79 8.56 -2.93
CA ALA A 104 -0.89 9.99 -2.63
C ALA A 104 0.24 10.82 -3.27
N VAL A 105 1.49 10.34 -3.19
CA VAL A 105 2.65 10.94 -3.86
C VAL A 105 2.46 10.92 -5.37
N GLU A 106 1.91 9.85 -5.94
CA GLU A 106 1.66 9.70 -7.37
C GLU A 106 0.53 10.60 -7.85
N ARG A 107 -0.55 10.77 -7.07
CA ARG A 107 -1.62 11.74 -7.37
C ARG A 107 -1.13 13.18 -7.31
N GLU A 108 -0.37 13.54 -6.27
CA GLU A 108 0.16 14.90 -6.14
C GLU A 108 1.22 15.19 -7.20
N LEU A 109 2.04 14.20 -7.56
CA LEU A 109 2.97 14.29 -8.68
C LEU A 109 2.23 14.39 -10.02
N ALA A 110 1.11 13.69 -10.22
CA ALA A 110 0.30 13.78 -11.44
C ALA A 110 -0.33 15.17 -11.63
N VAL A 111 -0.81 15.79 -10.55
CA VAL A 111 -1.31 17.18 -10.58
C VAL A 111 -0.17 18.15 -10.92
N TRP A 112 1.00 17.96 -10.32
CA TRP A 112 2.17 18.79 -10.63
C TRP A 112 2.67 18.59 -12.08
N ASP A 113 2.71 17.35 -12.56
CA ASP A 113 3.02 17.02 -13.95
C ASP A 113 2.04 17.71 -14.91
N ALA A 114 0.74 17.74 -14.63
CA ALA A 114 -0.24 18.38 -15.49
C ALA A 114 0.00 19.89 -15.70
N VAL A 115 0.58 20.57 -14.71
CA VAL A 115 0.86 22.02 -14.76
C VAL A 115 2.25 22.31 -15.32
N HIS A 116 3.24 21.47 -15.03
CA HIS A 116 4.66 21.76 -15.30
C HIS A 116 5.29 20.93 -16.41
N LYS A 117 4.61 19.89 -16.92
CA LYS A 117 5.13 19.05 -18.00
C LYS A 117 5.21 19.86 -19.30
N PRO A 118 6.40 20.00 -19.90
CA PRO A 118 6.53 20.62 -21.22
C PRO A 118 5.90 19.70 -22.27
N ASP A 119 4.93 20.24 -23.02
CA ASP A 119 4.29 19.55 -24.12
C ASP A 119 5.23 19.49 -25.34
N ALA A 120 6.04 18.44 -25.41
CA ALA A 120 7.03 18.26 -26.48
C ALA A 120 6.38 18.29 -27.88
N GLU A 121 5.18 17.72 -28.03
CA GLU A 121 4.45 17.72 -29.30
C GLU A 121 3.96 19.11 -29.69
N ARG A 122 3.40 19.87 -28.74
CA ARG A 122 3.00 21.28 -28.97
C ARG A 122 4.21 22.15 -29.29
N LEU A 123 5.35 21.93 -28.63
CA LEU A 123 6.57 22.69 -28.87
C LEU A 123 7.21 22.35 -30.23
N ARG A 124 7.15 21.07 -30.66
CA ARG A 124 7.55 20.68 -32.02
C ARG A 124 6.63 21.29 -33.07
N ALA A 125 5.32 21.25 -32.85
CA ALA A 125 4.33 21.87 -33.75
C ALA A 125 4.49 23.40 -33.83
N ALA A 126 4.97 24.04 -32.77
CA ALA A 126 5.32 25.47 -32.74
C ALA A 126 6.68 25.79 -33.39
N GLY A 127 7.36 24.80 -33.99
CA GLY A 127 8.63 24.99 -34.70
C GLY A 127 9.85 25.19 -33.80
N ARG A 128 9.79 24.83 -32.51
CA ARG A 128 10.98 24.89 -31.66
C ARG A 128 12.01 23.83 -32.07
N PRO A 129 13.32 24.15 -32.00
CA PRO A 129 14.39 23.17 -32.21
C PRO A 129 14.30 22.01 -31.22
N GLU A 130 14.48 20.78 -31.69
CA GLU A 130 14.46 19.57 -30.84
C GLU A 130 15.41 19.67 -29.65
N ALA A 131 16.61 20.21 -29.85
CA ALA A 131 17.60 20.40 -28.78
C ALA A 131 17.08 21.26 -27.61
N TRP A 132 16.16 22.19 -27.87
CA TRP A 132 15.55 23.03 -26.83
C TRP A 132 14.43 22.28 -26.11
N ILE A 133 13.63 21.52 -26.85
CA ILE A 133 12.56 20.67 -26.31
C ILE A 133 13.16 19.58 -25.42
N GLU A 134 14.24 18.94 -25.85
CA GLU A 134 14.98 17.96 -25.05
C GLU A 134 15.56 18.58 -23.79
N ARG A 135 16.11 19.81 -23.88
CA ARG A 135 16.62 20.53 -22.71
C ARG A 135 15.50 20.85 -21.71
N ASP A 136 14.34 21.29 -22.18
CA ASP A 136 13.16 21.56 -21.36
C ASP A 136 12.62 20.29 -20.70
N VAL A 137 12.49 19.19 -21.45
CA VAL A 137 12.07 17.87 -20.92
C VAL A 137 13.08 17.35 -19.89
N ARG A 138 14.38 17.52 -20.13
CA ARG A 138 15.43 17.10 -19.20
C ARG A 138 15.43 17.94 -17.93
N ALA A 139 15.23 19.25 -18.03
CA ALA A 139 15.08 20.14 -16.89
C ALA A 139 13.83 19.81 -16.08
N TRP A 140 12.71 19.53 -16.76
CA TRP A 140 11.48 19.07 -16.12
C TRP A 140 11.66 17.73 -15.40
N ARG A 141 12.31 16.73 -16.01
CA ARG A 141 12.61 15.45 -15.35
C ARG A 141 13.43 15.62 -14.07
N ARG A 142 14.41 16.54 -14.05
CA ARG A 142 15.18 16.87 -12.84
C ARG A 142 14.29 17.48 -11.75
N LYS A 143 13.47 18.47 -12.11
CA LYS A 143 12.51 19.10 -11.19
C LYS A 143 11.47 18.10 -10.68
N ARG A 144 11.01 17.17 -11.52
CA ARG A 144 10.08 16.10 -11.16
C ARG A 144 10.67 15.14 -10.12
N ALA A 145 11.96 14.80 -10.26
CA ALA A 145 12.64 13.95 -9.29
C ALA A 145 12.83 14.64 -7.94
N GLU A 146 13.16 15.93 -7.95
CA GLU A 146 13.26 16.76 -6.74
C GLU A 146 11.89 16.92 -6.06
N LYS A 147 10.86 17.25 -6.84
CA LYS A 147 9.49 17.38 -6.34
C LYS A 147 8.96 16.07 -5.78
N LYS A 148 9.24 14.93 -6.43
CA LYS A 148 8.90 13.60 -5.90
C LYS A 148 9.55 13.34 -4.54
N ARG A 149 10.81 13.76 -4.34
CA ARG A 149 11.51 13.64 -3.04
C ARG A 149 10.91 14.56 -1.98
N GLU A 150 10.55 15.78 -2.35
CA GLU A 150 9.88 16.74 -1.44
C GLU A 150 8.50 16.22 -0.99
N ILE A 151 7.67 15.75 -1.93
CA ILE A 151 6.35 15.18 -1.64
C ILE A 151 6.47 13.92 -0.78
N ALA A 152 7.42 13.03 -1.11
CA ALA A 152 7.68 11.83 -0.31
C ALA A 152 8.20 12.15 1.09
N GLY A 153 9.02 13.21 1.25
CA GLY A 153 9.50 13.68 2.54
C GLY A 153 8.40 14.31 3.40
N ARG A 154 7.41 14.96 2.77
CA ARG A 154 6.24 15.55 3.45
C ARG A 154 5.18 14.50 3.83
N ALA A 155 5.15 13.37 3.13
CA ALA A 155 4.25 12.25 3.41
C ALA A 155 4.77 11.28 4.50
N GLY A 156 5.97 11.52 5.06
CA GLY A 156 6.49 10.78 6.22
C GLY A 156 5.94 11.30 7.56
N PRO A 157 5.82 10.45 8.59
CA PRO A 157 5.23 10.84 9.87
C PRO A 157 6.14 11.85 10.60
N GLY A 158 5.59 13.05 10.84
CA GLY A 158 6.04 13.96 11.91
C GLY A 158 5.23 13.73 13.17
#